data_AF-A0A7W9AEW9-F1
#
_entry.id   AF-A0A7W9AEW9-F1
#
_cell.length_a   1.000
_cell.length_b   1.000
_cell.length_c   1.000
_cell.angle_alpha   90.00
_cell.angle_beta   90.00
_cell.angle_gamma   90.00
#
_symmetry.space_group_name_H-M   'P 1'
#
loop_
_entity.id
_entity.type
_entity.pdbx_description
1 polymer ?
#
loop_
_entity_poly.entity_id
_entity_poly.type
_entity_poly.pdbx_seq_one_letter_code
_entity_poly.pdbx_strand_id
1 'polypeptide(L)'
;MSDPGSPSPGEIGGVFAGLTALLVAFGGGAKWILGWTERRAASRSAKLDAWHAELKDRQEQLDAAEAEYQARIEARLKDLERENRALRMAFHLVGPTLRQIDPHNQQLAQAEALLSAAFPLDPMVPPDMAQIFHAID
;
A
#
# COMPACT_ATOMS: atom_id res chain seq x y z
N MET A 1 76.44 -61.40 7.60
CA MET A 1 75.63 -60.83 6.50
C MET A 1 74.42 -60.19 7.14
N SER A 2 74.38 -58.86 7.13
CA SER A 2 73.28 -58.07 7.69
C SER A 2 72.36 -57.67 6.55
N ASP A 3 71.07 -57.95 6.68
CA ASP A 3 70.05 -57.71 5.67
C ASP A 3 69.67 -56.20 5.63
N PRO A 4 69.83 -55.48 4.50
CA PRO A 4 69.45 -54.08 4.41
C PRO A 4 68.06 -53.99 3.75
N GLY A 5 67.00 -54.23 4.53
CA GLY A 5 65.66 -54.29 3.91
C GLY A 5 64.44 -54.05 4.78
N SER A 6 64.53 -54.05 6.11
CA SER A 6 63.34 -53.81 6.94
C SER A 6 63.20 -52.32 7.29
N PRO A 7 62.18 -51.59 6.79
CA PRO A 7 61.92 -50.22 7.21
C PRO A 7 61.65 -50.16 8.71
N SER A 8 62.21 -49.14 9.38
CA SER A 8 62.12 -49.04 10.84
C SER A 8 60.68 -48.71 11.29
N PRO A 9 60.21 -49.22 12.44
CA PRO A 9 58.87 -48.92 12.96
C PRO A 9 58.57 -47.42 13.12
N GLY A 10 59.61 -46.60 13.33
CA GLY A 10 59.50 -45.14 13.43
C GLY A 10 59.22 -44.44 12.09
N GLU A 11 59.72 -44.98 10.97
CA GLU A 11 59.45 -44.43 9.63
C GLU A 11 58.02 -44.72 9.17
N ILE A 12 57.49 -45.91 9.49
CA ILE A 12 56.10 -46.27 9.18
C ILE A 12 55.14 -45.46 10.05
N GLY A 13 55.40 -45.32 11.35
CA GLY A 13 54.57 -44.53 12.26
C GLY A 13 54.52 -43.03 11.90
N GLY A 14 55.63 -42.46 11.45
CA GLY A 14 55.70 -41.04 11.04
C GLY A 14 54.88 -40.71 9.80
N VAL A 15 54.84 -41.63 8.82
CA VAL A 15 54.05 -41.43 7.58
C VAL A 15 52.54 -41.52 7.85
N PHE A 16 52.11 -42.47 8.69
CA PHE A 16 50.69 -42.58 9.07
C PHE A 16 50.23 -41.40 9.95
N ALA A 17 51.07 -40.93 10.88
CA ALA A 17 50.80 -39.74 11.68
C ALA A 17 50.72 -38.46 10.82
N GLY A 18 51.60 -38.31 9.83
CA GLY A 18 51.58 -37.18 8.89
C GLY A 18 50.32 -37.15 8.02
N LEU A 19 49.89 -38.31 7.48
CA LEU A 19 48.68 -38.44 6.67
C LEU A 19 47.40 -38.15 7.47
N THR A 20 47.32 -38.65 8.70
CA THR A 20 46.17 -38.40 9.58
C THR A 20 46.10 -36.93 10.02
N ALA A 21 47.24 -36.30 10.34
CA ALA A 21 47.29 -34.88 10.65
C ALA A 21 46.85 -34.02 9.46
N LEU A 22 47.26 -34.37 8.23
CA LEU A 22 46.82 -33.71 7.00
C LEU A 22 45.31 -33.82 6.78
N LEU A 23 44.74 -35.01 6.96
CA LEU A 23 43.30 -35.23 6.81
C LEU A 23 42.49 -34.46 7.86
N VAL A 24 42.94 -34.44 9.11
CA VAL A 24 42.28 -33.69 10.19
C VAL A 24 42.39 -32.19 9.95
N ALA A 25 43.54 -31.69 9.53
CA ALA A 25 43.72 -30.28 9.17
C ALA A 25 42.84 -29.88 7.98
N PHE A 26 42.72 -30.75 6.98
CA PHE A 26 41.84 -30.53 5.83
C PHE A 26 40.35 -30.55 6.22
N GLY A 27 39.94 -31.49 7.08
CA GLY A 27 38.59 -31.56 7.61
C GLY A 27 38.22 -30.34 8.48
N GLY A 28 39.14 -29.88 9.32
CA GLY A 28 38.98 -28.66 10.12
C GLY A 28 38.87 -27.40 9.26
N GLY A 29 39.72 -27.30 8.23
CA GLY A 29 39.69 -26.20 7.26
C GLY A 29 38.38 -26.14 6.47
N ALA A 30 37.88 -27.27 5.98
CA ALA A 30 36.61 -27.35 5.27
C ALA A 30 35.43 -26.93 6.16
N LYS A 31 35.39 -27.39 7.41
CA LYS A 31 34.34 -27.02 8.38
C LYS A 31 34.37 -25.52 8.71
N TRP A 32 35.56 -24.92 8.82
CA TRP A 32 35.70 -23.48 9.07
C TRP A 32 35.16 -22.64 7.90
N ILE A 33 35.49 -23.02 6.65
CA ILE A 33 35.00 -22.31 5.45
C ILE A 33 33.47 -22.43 5.34
N LEU A 34 32.91 -23.62 5.54
CA LEU A 34 31.46 -23.84 5.50
C LEU A 34 30.73 -23.06 6.62
N GLY A 35 31.25 -23.08 7.84
CA GLY A 35 30.66 -22.29 8.93
C GLY A 35 30.74 -20.77 8.69
N TRP A 36 31.75 -20.30 7.95
CA TRP A 36 31.86 -18.89 7.58
C TRP A 36 30.84 -18.48 6.51
N THR A 37 30.61 -19.33 5.50
CA THR A 37 29.61 -19.06 4.46
C THR A 37 28.20 -19.10 5.03
N GLU A 38 27.89 -20.03 5.93
CA GLU A 38 26.59 -20.12 6.62
C GLU A 38 26.30 -18.86 7.46
N ARG A 39 27.25 -18.38 8.27
CA ARG A 39 27.08 -17.12 9.03
C ARG A 39 26.87 -15.92 8.10
N ARG A 40 27.54 -15.91 6.94
CA ARG A 40 27.38 -14.86 5.94
C ARG A 40 26.03 -14.94 5.21
N ALA A 41 25.52 -16.14 4.98
CA ALA A 41 24.18 -16.36 4.42
C ALA A 41 23.10 -15.96 5.43
N ALA A 42 23.23 -16.37 6.70
CA ALA A 42 22.32 -16.00 7.78
C ALA A 42 22.27 -14.48 8.01
N SER A 43 23.41 -13.78 7.93
CA SER A 43 23.41 -12.31 8.04
C SER A 43 22.81 -11.61 6.82
N ARG A 44 22.86 -12.22 5.63
CA ARG A 44 22.19 -11.71 4.43
C ARG A 44 20.68 -11.93 4.49
N SER A 45 20.23 -13.12 4.90
CA SER A 45 18.80 -13.40 5.07
C SER A 45 18.19 -12.49 6.12
N ALA A 46 18.85 -12.31 7.28
CA ALA A 46 18.37 -11.40 8.32
C ALA A 46 18.21 -9.95 7.84
N LYS A 47 19.11 -9.47 6.97
CA LYS A 47 18.99 -8.14 6.35
C LYS A 47 17.83 -8.07 5.36
N LEU A 48 17.61 -9.10 4.57
CA LEU A 48 16.48 -9.17 3.65
C LEU A 48 15.16 -9.23 4.42
N ASP A 49 15.09 -10.02 5.49
CA ASP A 49 13.90 -10.12 6.34
C ASP A 49 13.57 -8.77 6.99
N ALA A 50 14.58 -8.08 7.52
CA ALA A 50 14.41 -6.72 8.06
C ALA A 50 13.94 -5.73 6.99
N TRP A 51 14.49 -5.82 5.77
CA TRP A 51 14.08 -4.99 4.65
C TRP A 51 12.65 -5.27 4.20
N HIS A 52 12.24 -6.54 4.15
CA HIS A 52 10.88 -6.93 3.84
C HIS A 52 9.89 -6.45 4.92
N ALA A 53 10.27 -6.52 6.20
CA ALA A 53 9.47 -5.99 7.28
C ALA A 53 9.30 -4.47 7.17
N GLU A 54 10.38 -3.73 6.88
CA GLU A 54 10.34 -2.28 6.67
C GLU A 54 9.47 -1.89 5.46
N LEU A 55 9.59 -2.61 4.34
CA LEU A 55 8.76 -2.35 3.16
C LEU A 55 7.28 -2.63 3.45
N LYS A 56 6.99 -3.70 4.18
CA LYS A 56 5.62 -4.05 4.54
C LYS A 56 4.99 -3.00 5.46
N ASP A 57 5.71 -2.57 6.49
CA ASP A 57 5.26 -1.51 7.40
C ASP A 57 5.02 -0.19 6.65
N ARG A 58 5.92 0.19 5.74
CA ARG A 58 5.73 1.37 4.88
C ARG A 58 4.52 1.24 3.97
N GLN A 59 4.30 0.06 3.37
CA GLN A 59 3.14 -0.15 2.51
C GLN A 59 1.84 -0.05 3.31
N GLU A 60 1.79 -0.67 4.49
CA GLU A 60 0.61 -0.60 5.37
C GLU A 60 0.31 0.85 5.80
N GLN A 61 1.34 1.66 6.08
CA GLN A 61 1.17 3.09 6.39
C GLN A 61 0.65 3.90 5.21
N LEU A 62 1.14 3.62 3.99
CA LEU A 62 0.67 4.29 2.78
C LEU A 62 -0.78 3.90 2.47
N ASP A 63 -1.12 2.61 2.53
CA ASP A 63 -2.47 2.11 2.29
C ASP A 63 -3.46 2.71 3.30
N ALA A 64 -3.05 2.82 4.58
CA ALA A 64 -3.87 3.47 5.62
C ALA A 64 -4.08 4.97 5.34
N ALA A 65 -3.01 5.70 4.98
CA ALA A 65 -3.09 7.12 4.67
C ALA A 65 -3.95 7.38 3.42
N GLU A 66 -3.86 6.53 2.40
CA GLU A 66 -4.69 6.60 1.19
C GLU A 66 -6.16 6.34 1.53
N ALA A 67 -6.46 5.32 2.34
CA ALA A 67 -7.81 5.02 2.78
C ALA A 67 -8.44 6.18 3.57
N GLU A 68 -7.69 6.79 4.50
CA GLU A 68 -8.15 7.96 5.24
C GLU A 68 -8.37 9.18 4.34
N TYR A 69 -7.46 9.40 3.39
CA TYR A 69 -7.58 10.48 2.40
C TYR A 69 -8.84 10.31 1.54
N GLN A 70 -9.06 9.09 1.04
CA GLN A 70 -10.22 8.76 0.24
C GLN A 70 -11.51 8.94 1.04
N ALA A 71 -11.58 8.39 2.26
CA ALA A 71 -12.75 8.54 3.13
C ALA A 71 -13.10 10.02 3.40
N ARG A 72 -12.08 10.85 3.63
CA ARG A 72 -12.26 12.29 3.83
C ARG A 72 -12.78 13.00 2.58
N ILE A 73 -12.28 12.65 1.39
CA ILE A 73 -12.78 13.22 0.13
C ILE A 73 -14.22 12.79 -0.11
N GLU A 74 -14.53 11.51 0.06
CA GLU A 74 -15.89 10.98 -0.14
C GLU A 74 -16.89 11.65 0.81
N ALA A 75 -16.52 11.85 2.08
CA ALA A 75 -17.36 12.57 3.04
C ALA A 75 -17.61 14.02 2.58
N ARG A 76 -16.54 14.74 2.20
CA ARG A 76 -16.66 16.13 1.72
C ARG A 76 -17.48 16.24 0.44
N LEU A 77 -17.35 15.26 -0.47
CA LEU A 77 -18.11 15.22 -1.71
C LEU A 77 -19.60 15.00 -1.43
N LYS A 78 -19.95 14.07 -0.52
CA LYS A 78 -21.33 13.85 -0.09
C LYS A 78 -21.95 15.09 0.56
N ASP A 79 -21.20 15.80 1.40
CA ASP A 79 -21.65 17.05 2.01
C ASP A 79 -21.92 18.12 0.94
N LEU A 80 -21.00 18.30 -0.01
CA LEU A 80 -21.17 19.23 -1.13
C LEU A 80 -22.36 18.86 -2.01
N GLU A 81 -22.56 17.57 -2.32
CA GLU A 81 -23.72 17.11 -3.07
C GLU A 81 -25.05 17.41 -2.37
N ARG A 82 -25.09 17.23 -1.04
CA ARG A 82 -26.26 17.55 -0.21
C ARG A 82 -26.54 19.06 -0.21
N GLU A 83 -25.52 19.88 0.04
CA GLU A 83 -25.63 21.35 0.03
C GLU A 83 -26.09 21.85 -1.34
N ASN A 84 -25.51 21.30 -2.40
CA ASN A 84 -25.84 21.68 -3.76
C ASN A 84 -27.28 21.32 -4.14
N ARG A 85 -27.74 20.12 -3.75
CA ARG A 85 -29.14 19.71 -3.92
C ARG A 85 -30.10 20.63 -3.17
N ALA A 86 -29.76 21.01 -1.93
CA ALA A 86 -30.55 21.94 -1.13
C ALA A 86 -30.68 23.31 -1.81
N LEU A 87 -29.57 23.87 -2.28
CA LEU A 87 -29.56 25.13 -3.04
C LEU A 87 -30.42 25.04 -4.30
N ARG A 88 -30.27 23.96 -5.08
CA ARG A 88 -31.06 23.74 -6.29
C ARG A 88 -32.55 23.69 -6.01
N MET A 89 -32.98 22.97 -4.98
CA MET A 89 -34.41 22.90 -4.60
C MET A 89 -34.94 24.24 -4.12
N ALA A 90 -34.16 24.98 -3.31
CA ALA A 90 -34.55 26.32 -2.86
C ALA A 90 -34.80 27.26 -4.06
N PHE A 91 -33.93 27.21 -5.08
CA PHE A 91 -34.14 27.96 -6.31
C PHE A 91 -35.35 27.50 -7.12
N HIS A 92 -35.58 26.19 -7.24
CA HIS A 92 -36.78 25.69 -7.93
C HIS A 92 -38.08 26.04 -7.20
N LEU A 93 -38.05 26.18 -5.87
CA LEU A 93 -39.21 26.57 -5.08
C LEU A 93 -39.50 28.08 -5.22
N VAL A 94 -38.45 28.92 -5.12
CA VAL A 94 -38.60 30.38 -5.06
C VAL A 94 -38.62 31.03 -6.45
N GLY A 95 -37.86 30.49 -7.40
CA GLY A 95 -37.69 31.04 -8.74
C GLY A 95 -38.99 31.23 -9.54
N PRO A 96 -39.91 30.24 -9.56
CA PRO A 96 -41.21 30.40 -10.22
C PRO A 96 -42.06 31.49 -9.57
N THR A 97 -42.11 31.57 -8.24
CA THR A 97 -42.87 32.60 -7.51
C THR A 97 -42.33 34.00 -7.78
N LEU A 98 -41.00 34.16 -7.80
CA LEU A 98 -40.37 35.44 -8.13
C LEU A 98 -40.65 35.86 -9.58
N ARG A 99 -40.67 34.92 -10.53
CA ARG A 99 -41.03 35.19 -11.94
C ARG A 99 -42.49 35.55 -12.13
N GLN A 100 -43.40 35.05 -11.29
CA GLN A 100 -44.81 35.48 -11.32
C GLN A 100 -44.96 36.94 -10.89
N ILE A 101 -44.15 37.39 -9.93
CA ILE A 101 -44.18 38.77 -9.42
C ILE A 101 -43.52 39.73 -10.42
N ASP A 102 -42.36 39.36 -10.96
CA ASP A 102 -41.61 40.17 -11.93
C ASP A 102 -41.14 39.33 -13.14
N PRO A 103 -41.98 39.20 -14.18
CA PRO A 103 -41.69 38.36 -15.35
C PRO A 103 -40.60 38.90 -16.28
N HIS A 104 -40.19 40.16 -16.13
CA HIS A 104 -39.24 40.82 -17.04
C HIS A 104 -37.87 41.08 -16.41
N ASN A 105 -37.65 40.51 -15.22
CA ASN A 105 -36.40 40.63 -14.51
C ASN A 105 -35.26 39.86 -15.21
N GLN A 106 -34.32 40.59 -15.81
CA GLN A 106 -33.16 39.99 -16.48
C GLN A 106 -32.22 39.24 -15.52
N GLN A 107 -32.20 39.61 -14.24
CA GLN A 107 -31.32 38.97 -13.24
C GLN A 107 -31.83 37.56 -12.90
N LEU A 108 -33.15 37.37 -12.82
CA LEU A 108 -33.75 36.05 -12.62
C LEU A 108 -33.50 35.11 -13.80
N ALA A 109 -33.58 35.64 -15.04
CA ALA A 109 -33.27 34.87 -16.24
C ALA A 109 -31.79 34.46 -16.31
N GLN A 110 -30.87 35.36 -15.94
CA GLN A 110 -29.43 35.05 -15.85
C GLN A 110 -29.13 34.02 -14.77
N ALA A 111 -29.76 34.12 -13.59
CA ALA A 111 -29.59 33.14 -12.51
C ALA A 111 -30.04 31.74 -12.95
N GLU A 112 -31.16 31.62 -13.67
CA GLU A 112 -31.64 30.35 -14.23
C GLU A 112 -30.69 29.78 -15.29
N ALA A 113 -30.14 30.63 -16.18
CA ALA A 113 -29.14 30.20 -17.16
C ALA A 113 -27.86 29.68 -16.50
N LEU A 114 -27.37 30.36 -15.45
CA LEU A 114 -26.22 29.92 -14.68
C LEU A 114 -26.48 28.60 -13.94
N LEU A 115 -27.65 28.46 -13.32
CA LEU A 115 -28.03 27.25 -12.59
C LEU A 115 -28.23 26.06 -13.53
N SER A 116 -28.86 26.25 -14.70
CA SER A 116 -29.04 25.19 -15.69
C SER A 116 -27.73 24.75 -16.33
N ALA A 117 -26.77 25.66 -16.52
CA ALA A 117 -25.42 25.33 -16.97
C ALA A 117 -24.59 24.60 -15.90
N ALA A 118 -24.69 25.03 -14.63
CA ALA A 118 -23.96 24.44 -13.52
C ALA A 118 -24.56 23.08 -13.07
N PHE A 119 -25.87 22.90 -13.21
CA PHE A 119 -26.63 21.73 -12.77
C PHE A 119 -27.54 21.22 -13.90
N PRO A 120 -26.97 20.57 -14.94
CA PRO A 120 -27.78 19.93 -15.97
C PRO A 120 -28.76 18.94 -15.33
N LEU A 121 -30.00 18.91 -15.82
CA LEU A 121 -31.02 17.96 -15.37
C LEU A 121 -30.49 16.55 -15.59
N ASP A 122 -30.10 15.87 -14.52
CA ASP A 122 -29.82 14.45 -14.54
C ASP A 122 -31.12 13.72 -14.95
N PRO A 123 -31.17 13.04 -16.12
CA PRO A 123 -32.37 12.38 -16.62
C PRO A 123 -32.87 11.25 -15.71
N MET A 124 -32.10 10.87 -14.69
CA MET A 124 -32.48 9.87 -13.69
C MET A 124 -33.21 10.45 -12.46
N VAL A 125 -33.37 11.77 -12.35
CA VAL A 125 -34.11 12.38 -11.22
C VAL A 125 -35.62 12.34 -11.50
N PRO A 126 -36.41 11.57 -10.73
CA PRO A 126 -37.86 11.55 -10.88
C PRO A 126 -38.44 12.93 -10.54
N PRO A 127 -39.49 13.38 -11.25
CA PRO A 127 -40.10 14.71 -11.06
C PRO A 127 -40.73 14.94 -9.68
N ASP A 128 -40.73 13.94 -8.79
CA ASP A 128 -41.43 13.96 -7.50
C ASP A 128 -40.48 14.03 -6.28
N MET A 129 -39.46 14.88 -6.38
CA MET A 129 -38.53 15.18 -5.28
C MET A 129 -39.21 15.88 -4.07
N ALA A 130 -40.46 16.36 -4.21
CA ALA A 130 -41.23 16.96 -3.13
C ALA A 130 -41.67 15.94 -2.06
N GLN A 131 -41.82 14.66 -2.42
CA GLN A 131 -42.29 13.63 -1.49
C GLN A 131 -41.19 13.08 -0.57
N ILE A 132 -39.92 13.15 -0.97
CA ILE A 132 -38.79 12.61 -0.19
C ILE A 132 -38.56 13.45 1.09
N PHE A 133 -38.86 14.75 1.06
CA PHE A 133 -38.73 15.63 2.23
C PHE A 133 -39.84 15.46 3.28
N HIS A 134 -40.99 14.88 2.92
CA HIS A 134 -42.04 14.54 3.88
C HIS A 134 -41.82 13.19 4.58
N ALA A 135 -40.84 12.39 4.13
CA ALA A 135 -40.52 11.08 4.69
C ALA A 135 -39.31 11.10 5.66
N ILE A 136 -38.69 12.27 5.83
CA ILE A 136 -37.62 12.50 6.82
C ILE A 136 -38.20 13.42 7.90
N ASP A 137 -39.06 12.84 8.74
CA ASP A 137 -39.46 13.36 10.05
C ASP A 137 -39.33 12.21 11.06
#